data_AF-F6HD54-F1
#
_entry.id   AF-F6HD54-F1
#
_cell.length_a   1.000
_cell.length_b   1.000
_cell.length_c   1.000
_cell.angle_alpha   90.00
_cell.angle_beta   90.00
_cell.angle_gamma   90.00
#
_symmetry.space_group_name_H-M   'P 1'
#
loop_
_entity.id
_entity.type
_entity.pdbx_description
1 polymer ?
#
loop_
_entity_poly.entity_id
_entity_poly.type
_entity_poly.pdbx_seq_one_letter_code
_entity_poly.pdbx_strand_id
1 'polypeptide(L)'
;FQLKDGPRHVPHYGLLLAGVAGLPSSVIKTAISITSRITEKEVKRMEVNCQQYHPIQMAYRLAQRLICLKYSSQDEDSVRHALQNLKESYIDGRL
;
A
#
# COMPACT_ATOMS: atom_id res chain seq x y z
N PHE A 1 9.06 14.66 -17.86
CA PHE A 1 8.67 13.95 -16.62
C PHE A 1 8.19 12.56 -16.98
N GLN A 2 8.54 11.53 -16.19
CA GLN A 2 8.09 10.14 -16.39
C GLN A 2 7.21 9.72 -15.21
N LEU A 3 5.97 9.36 -15.49
CA LEU A 3 5.08 8.69 -14.53
C LEU A 3 5.51 7.23 -14.42
N LYS A 4 5.63 6.73 -13.20
CA LYS A 4 5.89 5.32 -12.92
C LYS A 4 4.85 4.85 -11.91
N ASP A 5 4.41 3.60 -12.04
CA ASP A 5 3.35 3.04 -11.20
C ASP A 5 3.82 2.69 -9.79
N GLY A 6 2.88 2.78 -8.85
CA GLY A 6 3.04 2.33 -7.47
C GLY A 6 3.59 3.35 -6.48
N PRO A 7 3.42 3.08 -5.17
CA PRO A 7 4.01 3.92 -4.12
C PRO A 7 5.53 3.81 -4.19
N ARG A 8 6.20 4.95 -4.34
CA ARG A 8 7.66 5.03 -4.22
C ARG A 8 8.02 5.54 -2.84
N HIS A 9 9.16 5.08 -2.33
CA HIS A 9 9.91 5.87 -1.36
C HIS A 9 10.20 7.21 -2.03
N VAL A 10 9.46 8.25 -1.64
CA VAL A 10 9.66 9.61 -2.14
C VAL A 10 10.78 10.19 -1.29
N PRO A 11 11.98 10.44 -1.84
CA PRO A 11 13.01 11.18 -1.12
C PRO A 11 12.43 12.50 -0.63
N HIS A 12 12.83 12.96 0.56
CA HIS A 12 12.39 14.23 1.11
C HIS A 12 13.00 15.41 0.31
N TYR A 13 12.54 15.61 -0.93
CA TYR A 13 13.11 16.57 -1.88
C TYR A 13 13.09 18.01 -1.36
N GLY A 14 12.11 18.37 -0.54
CA GLY A 14 12.09 19.67 0.14
C GLY A 14 13.29 19.89 1.06
N LEU A 15 13.71 18.84 1.79
CA LEU A 15 14.90 18.85 2.63
C LEU A 15 16.19 18.91 1.80
N LEU A 16 16.23 18.22 0.67
CA LEU A 16 17.38 18.26 -0.25
C LEU A 16 17.55 19.65 -0.89
N LEU A 17 16.45 20.27 -1.30
CA LEU A 17 16.45 21.60 -1.90
C LEU A 17 16.71 22.72 -0.89
N ALA A 18 16.45 22.50 0.40
CA ALA A 18 16.72 23.47 1.45
C ALA A 18 18.19 23.92 1.50
N GLY A 19 19.13 22.99 1.29
CA GLY A 19 20.56 23.31 1.23
C GLY A 19 20.93 24.15 0.01
N VAL A 20 20.30 23.87 -1.14
CA VAL A 20 20.48 24.64 -2.38
C VAL A 20 19.90 26.05 -2.25
N ALA A 21 18.80 26.19 -1.52
CA ALA A 21 18.17 27.47 -1.24
C ALA A 21 18.92 28.35 -0.22
N GLY A 22 20.07 27.89 0.29
CA GLY A 22 20.91 28.64 1.22
C GLY A 22 20.41 28.66 2.66
N LEU A 23 19.56 27.71 3.06
CA LEU A 23 19.12 27.60 4.44
C LEU A 23 20.29 27.21 5.37
N PRO A 24 20.33 27.71 6.61
CA PRO A 24 21.42 27.40 7.54
C PRO A 24 21.54 25.90 7.83
N SER A 25 22.79 25.39 7.87
CA SER A 25 23.06 23.96 8.11
C SER A 25 22.50 23.45 9.44
N SER A 26 22.44 24.29 10.48
CA SER A 26 21.83 23.95 11.77
C SER A 26 20.33 23.69 11.65
N VAL A 27 19.63 24.49 10.86
CA VAL A 27 18.19 24.35 10.58
C VAL A 27 17.95 23.07 9.77
N ILE A 28 18.77 22.82 8.73
CA ILE A 28 18.66 21.60 7.91
C ILE A 28 18.87 20.35 8.77
N LYS A 29 19.90 20.30 9.62
CA LYS A 29 20.15 19.16 10.51
C LYS A 29 18.98 18.91 11.48
N THR A 30 18.41 19.98 12.01
CA THR A 30 17.25 19.90 12.91
C THR A 30 16.03 19.36 12.16
N ALA A 31 15.78 19.87 10.96
CA ALA A 31 14.70 19.40 10.10
C ALA A 31 14.85 17.92 9.73
N ILE A 32 16.07 17.45 9.42
CA ILE A 32 16.35 16.01 9.19
C ILE A 32 15.96 15.19 10.42
N SER A 33 16.40 15.60 11.62
CA SER A 33 16.08 14.89 12.87
C SER A 33 14.57 14.81 13.14
N ILE A 34 13.85 15.91 12.91
CA ILE A 34 12.39 15.96 13.07
C ILE A 34 11.72 15.05 12.04
N THR A 35 12.10 15.13 10.77
CA THR A 35 11.55 14.29 9.70
C THR A 35 11.78 12.82 9.99
N SER A 36 12.95 12.41 10.45
CA SER A 36 13.22 11.01 10.84
C SER A 36 12.26 10.52 11.93
N ARG A 37 12.02 11.34 12.97
CA ARG A 37 11.07 11.00 14.05
C ARG A 37 9.63 10.92 13.56
N ILE A 38 9.23 11.79 12.64
CA ILE A 38 7.88 11.76 12.03
C ILE A 38 7.74 10.50 11.18
N THR A 39 8.69 10.22 10.30
CA THR A 39 8.67 9.03 9.44
C THR A 39 8.58 7.75 10.26
N GLU A 40 9.34 7.62 11.35
CA GLU A 40 9.25 6.45 12.23
C GLU A 40 7.86 6.29 12.85
N LYS A 41 7.23 7.39 13.30
CA LYS A 41 5.87 7.37 13.84
C LYS A 41 4.83 7.01 12.79
N GLU A 42 4.98 7.51 11.57
CA GLU A 42 4.07 7.19 10.45
C GLU A 42 4.20 5.72 10.04
N VAL A 43 5.41 5.16 9.99
CA VAL A 43 5.63 3.73 9.72
C VAL A 43 4.93 2.87 10.76
N LYS A 44 5.13 3.15 12.06
CA LYS A 44 4.45 2.41 13.15
C LYS A 44 2.93 2.53 13.06
N ARG A 45 2.40 3.72 12.76
CA ARG A 45 0.96 3.91 12.55
C ARG A 45 0.45 3.15 11.35
N MET A 46 1.21 3.12 10.26
CA MET A 46 0.87 2.37 9.06
C MET A 46 0.83 0.87 9.33
N GLU A 47 1.78 0.32 10.09
CA GLU A 47 1.77 -1.10 10.50
C GLU A 47 0.51 -1.46 11.29
N VAL A 48 0.14 -0.65 12.28
CA VAL A 48 -1.10 -0.84 13.06
C VAL A 48 -2.33 -0.74 12.17
N ASN A 49 -2.38 0.26 11.28
CA ASN A 49 -3.48 0.41 10.33
C ASN A 49 -3.56 -0.80 9.38
N CYS A 50 -2.45 -1.30 8.85
CA CYS A 50 -2.44 -2.47 7.98
C CYS A 50 -3.03 -3.71 8.68
N GLN A 51 -2.75 -3.89 9.97
CA GLN A 51 -3.34 -4.96 10.77
C GLN A 51 -4.82 -4.71 11.03
N GLN A 52 -5.19 -3.49 11.41
CA GLN A 52 -6.57 -3.13 11.75
C GLN A 52 -7.51 -3.19 10.54
N TYR A 53 -7.04 -2.82 9.35
CA TYR A 53 -7.80 -2.81 8.10
C TYR A 53 -7.64 -4.10 7.27
N HIS A 54 -6.97 -5.13 7.82
CA HIS A 54 -6.81 -6.41 7.16
C HIS A 54 -8.14 -7.01 6.65
N PRO A 55 -9.26 -6.99 7.41
CA PRO A 55 -10.55 -7.50 6.93
C PRO A 55 -11.08 -6.75 5.70
N ILE A 56 -10.88 -5.43 5.64
CA ILE A 56 -11.31 -4.60 4.52
C ILE A 56 -10.45 -4.88 3.28
N GLN A 57 -9.14 -5.07 3.46
CA GLN A 57 -8.25 -5.48 2.37
C GLN A 57 -8.63 -6.86 1.82
N MET A 58 -8.97 -7.81 2.69
CA MET A 58 -9.48 -9.14 2.30
C MET A 58 -10.78 -9.03 1.51
N ALA A 59 -11.75 -8.26 2.00
CA ALA A 59 -13.02 -8.04 1.30
C ALA A 59 -12.81 -7.38 -0.08
N TYR A 60 -11.90 -6.40 -0.18
CA TYR A 60 -11.57 -5.75 -1.44
C TYR A 60 -10.96 -6.71 -2.47
N ARG A 61 -9.97 -7.52 -2.05
CA ARG A 61 -9.35 -8.54 -2.93
C ARG A 61 -10.36 -9.58 -3.39
N LEU A 62 -11.25 -10.01 -2.49
CA LEU A 62 -12.31 -10.95 -2.81
C LEU A 62 -13.29 -10.35 -3.84
N ALA A 63 -13.72 -9.11 -3.64
CA ALA A 63 -14.58 -8.40 -4.59
C ALA A 63 -13.91 -8.26 -5.97
N GLN A 64 -12.62 -7.91 -6.04
CA GLN A 64 -11.89 -7.85 -7.30
C GLN A 64 -11.88 -9.20 -8.04
N ARG A 65 -11.58 -10.29 -7.34
CA ARG A 65 -11.56 -11.63 -7.95
C ARG A 65 -12.95 -12.06 -8.43
N LEU A 66 -14.01 -11.77 -7.67
CA LEU A 66 -15.39 -12.02 -8.08
C LEU A 66 -15.78 -11.21 -9.32
N ILE A 67 -15.37 -9.94 -9.39
CA ILE A 67 -15.60 -9.09 -10.57
C ILE A 67 -14.90 -9.70 -11.79
N CYS A 68 -13.64 -10.11 -11.65
CA CYS A 68 -12.91 -10.77 -12.74
C CYS A 68 -13.59 -12.06 -13.20
N LEU A 69 -14.07 -12.89 -12.27
CA LEU A 69 -14.80 -14.12 -12.59
C LEU A 69 -16.11 -13.84 -13.34
N LYS A 70 -16.88 -12.84 -12.88
CA LYS A 70 -18.15 -12.44 -13.51
C LYS A 70 -17.98 -12.06 -14.98
N TYR A 71 -16.89 -11.39 -15.32
CA TYR A 71 -16.59 -10.96 -16.69
C TYR A 71 -15.72 -11.96 -17.46
N SER A 72 -15.37 -13.10 -16.87
CA SER A 72 -14.63 -14.14 -17.57
C SER A 72 -15.54 -14.93 -18.51
N SER A 73 -15.01 -15.41 -19.63
CA SER A 73 -15.72 -16.26 -20.58
C SER A 73 -15.63 -17.76 -20.21
N GLN A 74 -15.55 -18.08 -18.92
CA GLN A 74 -15.44 -19.46 -18.43
C GLN A 74 -16.80 -20.15 -18.48
N ASP A 75 -16.78 -21.48 -18.64
CA ASP A 75 -17.96 -22.31 -18.52
C ASP A 75 -18.46 -22.39 -17.06
N GLU A 76 -19.72 -22.78 -16.86
CA GLU A 76 -20.36 -22.79 -15.55
C GLU A 76 -19.66 -23.69 -14.52
N ASP A 77 -19.08 -24.82 -14.96
CA ASP A 77 -18.40 -25.76 -14.09
C ASP A 77 -17.05 -25.18 -13.63
N SER A 78 -16.30 -24.56 -14.54
CA SER A 78 -15.08 -23.81 -14.22
C SER A 78 -15.36 -22.64 -13.27
N VAL A 79 -16.44 -21.90 -13.46
CA VAL A 79 -16.84 -20.82 -12.54
C VAL A 79 -17.19 -21.37 -11.16
N ARG A 80 -17.92 -22.50 -11.10
CA ARG A 80 -18.26 -23.15 -9.82
C ARG A 80 -17.01 -23.59 -9.06
N HIS A 81 -16.04 -24.20 -9.75
CA HIS A 81 -14.76 -24.56 -9.17
C HIS A 81 -13.96 -23.34 -8.70
N ALA A 82 -13.91 -22.27 -9.50
CA ALA A 82 -13.21 -21.05 -9.13
C ALA A 82 -13.82 -20.36 -7.90
N LEU A 83 -15.15 -20.36 -7.78
CA LEU A 83 -15.85 -19.83 -6.60
C LEU A 83 -15.59 -20.67 -5.35
N GLN A 84 -15.58 -22.01 -5.48
CA GLN A 84 -15.28 -22.91 -4.38
C GLN A 84 -13.84 -22.69 -3.89
N ASN A 85 -12.87 -22.61 -4.80
CA ASN A 85 -11.48 -22.32 -4.49
C ASN A 85 -11.31 -20.93 -3.83
N LEU A 86 -12.07 -19.93 -4.30
CA LEU A 86 -12.04 -18.58 -3.74
C LEU A 86 -12.58 -18.55 -2.30
N LYS A 87 -13.67 -19.28 -2.04
CA LYS A 87 -14.25 -19.46 -0.71
C LYS A 87 -13.26 -20.13 0.25
N GLU A 88 -12.65 -21.24 -0.18
CA GLU A 88 -11.66 -21.96 0.63
C GLU A 88 -10.43 -21.09 0.91
N SER A 89 -9.93 -20.36 -0.09
CA SER A 89 -8.78 -19.44 0.07
C SER A 89 -9.07 -18.28 1.03
N TYR A 90 -10.32 -17.80 1.10
CA TYR A 90 -10.73 -16.76 2.04
C TYR A 90 -10.82 -17.28 3.48
N ILE A 91 -11.36 -18.49 3.67
CA ILE A 91 -11.42 -19.15 4.99
C ILE A 91 -10.02 -19.42 5.53
N ASP A 92 -9.11 -19.85 4.66
CA ASP A 92 -7.70 -20.10 4.98
C ASP A 92 -6.87 -18.81 5.21
N GLY A 93 -7.44 -17.62 4.94
CA GLY A 93 -6.72 -16.35 5.07
C GLY A 93 -5.56 -16.14 4.09
N ARG A 94 -5.52 -16.90 2.98
CA ARG A 94 -4.43 -16.85 1.98
C ARG A 94 -4.65 -15.82 0.86
N LEU A 95 -5.71 -14.99 0.95
CA LEU A 95 -6.16 -14.12 -0.13
C LEU A 95 -5.30 -12.86 -0.35
#